data_AF-A0A5U0QVJ7-F1
#
_entry.id   AF-A0A5U0QVJ7-F1
#
_cell.length_a   1.000
_cell.length_b   1.000
_cell.length_c   1.000
_cell.angle_alpha   90.00
_cell.angle_beta   90.00
_cell.angle_gamma   90.00
#
_symmetry.space_group_name_H-M   'P 1'
#
loop_
_entity.id
_entity.type
_entity.pdbx_description
1 polymer ?
#
loop_
_entity_poly.entity_id
_entity_poly.type
_entity_poly.pdbx_seq_one_letter_code
_entity_poly.pdbx_strand_id
1 'polypeptide(L)'
;MSVQASHSISSGSNAYFDSGDPDQVFNYEIELPKDADITGGGMIDNSARIFALNNTKPVLIKPGSDNYTMSSKVDLSRWTSSSLANVGSAISASFTYNITYQ
;
A
#
# COMPACT_ATOMS: atom_id res chain seq x y z
N MET A 1 -6.70 -10.31 -5.57
CA MET A 1 -6.33 -9.78 -4.24
C MET A 1 -6.54 -8.27 -4.24
N SER A 2 -7.17 -7.70 -3.22
CA SER A 2 -7.29 -6.25 -3.03
C SER A 2 -6.82 -5.83 -1.64
N VAL A 3 -6.56 -4.53 -1.48
CA VAL A 3 -6.13 -3.94 -0.21
C VAL A 3 -7.04 -2.79 0.15
N GLN A 4 -7.40 -2.72 1.42
CA GLN A 4 -8.04 -1.55 2.02
C GLN A 4 -7.19 -1.07 3.19
N ALA A 5 -6.57 0.10 3.06
CA ALA A 5 -6.03 0.84 4.19
C ALA A 5 -7.16 1.52 4.95
N SER A 6 -7.05 1.60 6.27
CA SER A 6 -7.98 2.34 7.13
C SER A 6 -8.10 3.82 6.73
N HIS A 7 -6.99 4.41 6.30
CA HIS A 7 -6.90 5.83 5.93
C HIS A 7 -6.17 6.02 4.59
N SER A 8 -6.71 5.43 3.52
CA SER A 8 -6.20 5.64 2.15
C SER A 8 -6.44 7.06 1.66
N ILE A 9 -5.49 7.63 0.92
CA ILE A 9 -5.73 8.88 0.19
C ILE A 9 -6.67 8.63 -1.00
N SER A 10 -7.31 9.67 -1.53
CA SER A 10 -8.31 9.54 -2.61
C SER A 10 -7.78 8.81 -3.85
N SER A 11 -6.53 9.03 -4.25
CA SER A 11 -5.91 8.32 -5.39
C SER A 11 -5.74 6.81 -5.14
N GLY A 12 -5.73 6.39 -3.87
CA GLY A 12 -5.50 5.01 -3.45
C GLY A 12 -4.06 4.54 -3.59
N SER A 13 -3.10 5.38 -4.00
CA SER A 13 -1.68 5.02 -4.02
C SER A 13 -1.07 5.06 -2.61
N ASN A 14 -1.43 6.13 -1.90
CA ASN A 14 -1.00 6.55 -0.55
C ASN A 14 -1.91 6.03 0.56
N ALA A 15 -1.41 5.88 1.79
CA ALA A 15 -2.24 5.92 2.99
C ALA A 15 -1.54 6.69 4.12
N TYR A 16 -2.34 7.34 4.97
CA TYR A 16 -1.89 8.02 6.17
C TYR A 16 -1.97 7.10 7.39
N PHE A 17 -1.34 7.55 8.48
CA PHE A 17 -1.41 6.88 9.77
C PHE A 17 -2.73 7.20 10.49
N ASP A 18 -3.27 6.22 11.20
CA ASP A 18 -4.51 6.34 11.99
C ASP A 18 -4.28 7.10 13.29
N SER A 19 -3.05 7.06 13.82
CA SER A 19 -2.70 7.69 15.09
C SER A 19 -1.27 8.25 15.09
N GLY A 20 -1.04 9.29 15.89
CA GLY A 20 0.31 9.81 16.18
C GLY A 20 0.87 10.75 15.11
N ASP A 21 0.12 11.02 14.04
CA ASP A 21 0.51 11.96 12.99
C ASP A 21 -0.70 12.77 12.49
N PRO A 22 -1.21 13.71 13.31
CA PRO A 22 -2.42 14.47 12.98
C PRO A 22 -2.24 15.39 11.77
N ASP A 23 -1.00 15.82 11.50
CA ASP A 23 -0.65 16.70 10.37
C ASP A 23 -0.36 15.90 9.08
N GLN A 24 -0.52 14.57 9.11
CA GLN A 24 -0.35 13.68 7.96
C GLN A 24 1.04 13.84 7.27
N VAL A 25 2.07 13.98 8.09
CA VAL A 25 3.46 14.20 7.67
C VAL A 25 4.06 12.94 7.04
N PHE A 26 3.69 11.78 7.56
CA PHE A 26 4.09 10.46 7.10
C PHE A 26 2.98 9.80 6.30
N ASN A 27 3.38 9.05 5.29
CA ASN A 27 2.50 8.22 4.49
C ASN A 27 3.22 6.93 4.13
N TYR A 28 2.45 5.92 3.77
CA TYR A 28 3.00 4.66 3.31
C TYR A 28 2.29 4.17 2.05
N GLU A 29 3.01 3.39 1.27
CA GLU A 29 2.48 2.61 0.16
C GLU A 29 2.84 1.13 0.36
N ILE A 30 2.10 0.26 -0.34
CA ILE A 30 2.36 -1.18 -0.30
C ILE A 30 2.77 -1.62 -1.70
N GLU A 31 4.05 -1.92 -1.84
CA GLU A 31 4.68 -2.37 -3.06
C GLU A 31 4.53 -3.89 -3.27
N LEU A 32 4.49 -4.24 -4.54
CA LEU A 32 4.47 -5.57 -5.12
C LEU A 32 5.70 -5.75 -6.01
N PRO A 33 6.25 -6.97 -6.09
CA PRO A 33 7.27 -7.28 -7.07
C PRO A 33 6.68 -7.08 -8.47
N LYS A 34 7.52 -6.63 -9.41
CA LYS A 34 7.19 -6.60 -10.83
C LYS A 34 7.37 -8.00 -11.41
N ASP A 35 6.37 -8.84 -11.15
CA ASP A 35 6.30 -10.21 -11.65
C ASP A 35 5.32 -10.28 -12.83
N ALA A 36 5.63 -11.12 -13.83
CA ALA A 36 4.78 -11.36 -14.98
C ALA A 36 3.45 -12.02 -14.60
N ASP A 37 3.44 -12.77 -13.49
CA ASP A 37 2.25 -13.41 -12.93
C ASP A 37 1.27 -12.38 -12.31
N ILE A 38 1.70 -11.13 -12.11
CA ILE A 38 0.94 -10.07 -11.43
C ILE A 38 0.46 -9.01 -12.42
N THR A 39 -0.86 -8.89 -12.55
CA THR A 39 -1.54 -7.88 -13.37
C THR A 39 -2.57 -7.09 -12.57
N GLY A 40 -3.09 -5.99 -13.13
CA GLY A 40 -4.03 -5.10 -12.42
C GLY A 40 -3.38 -4.29 -11.28
N GLY A 41 -4.15 -3.95 -10.25
CA GLY A 41 -3.66 -3.17 -9.11
C GLY A 41 -3.68 -1.65 -9.28
N GLY A 42 -2.90 -0.96 -8.44
CA GLY A 42 -2.81 0.49 -8.38
C GLY A 42 -1.80 1.07 -9.38
N MET A 43 -0.97 1.99 -8.90
CA MET A 43 0.06 2.66 -9.70
C MET A 43 1.20 1.69 -10.06
N ILE A 44 1.86 1.92 -11.19
CA ILE A 44 3.16 1.32 -11.50
C ILE A 44 4.15 2.48 -11.57
N ASP A 45 5.19 2.44 -10.75
CA ASP A 45 6.30 3.39 -10.85
C ASP A 45 7.51 2.69 -11.52
N ASN A 46 8.69 3.32 -11.53
CA ASN A 46 9.87 2.74 -12.19
C ASN A 46 10.43 1.50 -11.47
N SER A 47 10.12 1.28 -10.19
CA SER A 47 10.77 0.26 -9.35
C SER A 47 9.83 -0.85 -8.87
N ALA A 48 8.54 -0.55 -8.68
CA ALA A 48 7.54 -1.46 -8.13
C ALA A 48 6.15 -1.30 -8.79
N ARG A 49 5.27 -2.26 -8.52
CA ARG A 49 3.82 -2.10 -8.68
C ARG A 49 3.27 -1.77 -7.29
N ILE A 50 2.33 -0.86 -7.17
CA ILE A 50 1.75 -0.45 -5.90
C ILE A 50 0.31 -0.97 -5.81
N PHE A 51 -0.08 -1.51 -4.66
CA PHE A 51 -1.48 -1.85 -4.40
C PHE A 51 -2.36 -0.59 -4.42
N ALA A 52 -3.56 -0.69 -4.99
CA ALA A 52 -4.58 0.32 -4.70
C ALA A 52 -5.12 0.08 -3.28
N LEU A 53 -4.80 0.99 -2.37
CA LEU A 53 -5.13 0.92 -0.94
C LEU A 53 -6.58 1.33 -0.62
N ASN A 54 -7.37 1.70 -1.63
CA ASN A 54 -8.78 2.08 -1.51
C ASN A 54 -9.74 1.00 -2.03
N ASN A 55 -9.26 -0.24 -2.20
CA ASN A 55 -10.03 -1.40 -2.67
C ASN A 55 -10.70 -1.25 -4.06
N THR A 56 -10.31 -0.25 -4.87
CA THR A 56 -10.95 -0.02 -6.18
C THR A 56 -10.32 -0.80 -7.33
N LYS A 57 -9.04 -1.18 -7.20
CA LYS A 57 -8.30 -1.88 -8.26
C LYS A 57 -7.61 -3.12 -7.69
N PRO A 58 -8.28 -4.28 -7.71
CA PRO A 58 -7.65 -5.52 -7.29
C PRO A 58 -6.49 -5.89 -8.21
N VAL A 59 -5.50 -6.55 -7.63
CA VAL A 59 -4.42 -7.25 -8.33
C VAL A 59 -4.91 -8.65 -8.68
N LEU A 60 -4.63 -9.07 -9.91
CA LEU A 60 -4.80 -10.44 -10.36
C LEU A 60 -3.45 -11.13 -10.36
N ILE A 61 -3.38 -12.28 -9.68
CA ILE A 61 -2.19 -13.13 -9.65
C ILE A 61 -2.56 -14.40 -10.40
N LYS A 62 -1.82 -14.71 -11.46
CA LYS A 62 -1.96 -15.94 -12.23
C LYS A 62 -0.64 -16.72 -12.16
N PRO A 63 -0.45 -17.56 -11.12
CA PRO A 63 0.79 -18.30 -10.94
C PRO A 63 1.06 -19.23 -12.12
N GLY A 64 2.32 -19.28 -12.55
CA GLY A 64 2.80 -20.31 -13.49
C GLY A 64 3.04 -21.69 -12.85
N SER A 65 2.86 -21.82 -11.53
CA SER A 65 3.19 -22.99 -10.72
C SER A 65 2.14 -23.23 -9.64
N ASP A 66 2.02 -24.48 -9.17
CA ASP A 66 1.13 -24.89 -8.07
C ASP A 66 1.44 -24.16 -6.75
N ASN A 67 2.70 -23.78 -6.55
CA ASN A 67 3.13 -22.99 -5.40
C ASN A 67 3.45 -21.55 -5.84
N TYR A 68 2.86 -20.58 -5.15
CA TYR A 68 3.11 -19.16 -5.37
C TYR A 68 3.45 -18.47 -4.05
N THR A 69 4.58 -17.77 -4.02
CA THR A 69 4.99 -16.94 -2.88
C THR A 69 5.13 -15.51 -3.35
N MET A 70 4.47 -14.59 -2.65
CA MET A 70 4.56 -13.16 -2.92
C MET A 70 5.07 -12.45 -1.67
N SER A 71 6.07 -11.59 -1.83
CA SER A 71 6.52 -10.70 -0.77
C SER A 71 6.06 -9.28 -1.10
N SER A 72 5.25 -8.66 -0.24
CA SER A 72 4.97 -7.23 -0.32
C SER A 72 5.96 -6.46 0.57
N LYS A 73 6.21 -5.21 0.19
CA LYS A 73 6.98 -4.25 0.98
C LYS A 73 6.07 -3.10 1.37
N VAL A 74 6.09 -2.70 2.64
CA VAL A 74 5.49 -1.43 3.08
C VAL A 74 6.60 -0.39 3.00
N ASP A 75 6.49 0.56 2.08
CA ASP A 75 7.43 1.68 1.98
C ASP A 75 6.88 2.88 2.75
N LEU A 76 7.72 3.46 3.60
CA LEU A 76 7.39 4.55 4.49
C LEU A 76 8.07 5.83 4.01
N SER A 77 7.26 6.84 3.75
CA SER A 77 7.71 8.13 3.24
C SER A 77 7.28 9.28 4.16
N ARG A 78 8.00 10.39 4.05
CA ARG A 78 7.71 11.63 4.75
C ARG A 78 7.69 12.80 3.77
N TRP A 79 6.73 13.70 3.92
CA TRP A 79 6.75 15.00 3.26
C TRP A 79 7.78 15.92 3.93
N THR A 80 8.88 16.20 3.24
CA THR A 80 10.00 17.00 3.78
C THR A 80 9.62 18.46 4.07
N SER A 81 8.60 18.98 3.40
CA SER A 81 8.03 20.31 3.63
C SER A 81 7.17 20.42 4.88
N SER A 82 6.78 19.29 5.49
CA SER A 82 5.89 19.27 6.65
C SER A 82 6.68 19.27 7.97
N SER A 83 6.19 20.07 8.92
CA SER A 83 6.71 20.14 10.29
C SER A 83 6.49 18.82 11.02
N LEU A 84 7.39 18.46 11.94
CA LEU A 84 7.25 17.31 12.83
C LEU A 84 6.70 17.67 14.22
N ALA A 85 6.30 18.93 14.42
CA ALA A 85 5.96 19.45 15.76
C ALA A 85 4.84 18.67 16.47
N ASN A 86 3.87 18.13 15.71
CA ASN A 86 2.73 17.42 16.25
C ASN A 86 2.80 15.89 16.08
N VAL A 87 3.94 15.37 15.61
CA VAL A 87 4.13 13.93 15.46
C VAL A 87 4.45 13.32 16.82
N GLY A 88 3.68 12.29 17.19
CA GLY A 88 3.87 11.53 18.42
C GLY A 88 5.11 10.62 18.38
N SER A 89 5.45 10.05 19.53
CA SER A 89 6.56 9.10 19.65
C SER A 89 6.32 7.75 18.96
N ALA A 90 5.06 7.46 18.60
CA ALA A 90 4.67 6.29 17.83
C ALA A 90 3.53 6.66 16.88
N ILE A 91 3.58 6.10 15.67
CA ILE A 91 2.52 6.17 14.67
C ILE A 91 1.99 4.76 14.43
N SER A 92 0.69 4.64 14.15
CA SER A 92 0.09 3.35 13.85
C SER A 92 -0.89 3.47 12.69
N ALA A 93 -1.02 2.40 11.92
CA ALA A 93 -1.93 2.29 10.79
C ALA A 93 -2.39 0.84 10.66
N SER A 94 -3.49 0.62 9.95
CA SER A 94 -3.97 -0.72 9.64
C SER A 94 -4.40 -0.84 8.17
N PHE A 95 -4.24 -2.04 7.63
CA PHE A 95 -4.74 -2.39 6.30
C PHE A 95 -5.16 -3.85 6.26
N THR A 96 -6.08 -4.17 5.36
CA THR A 96 -6.62 -5.51 5.17
C THR A 96 -6.35 -5.99 3.74
N TYR A 97 -5.78 -7.19 3.61
CA TYR A 97 -5.73 -7.91 2.34
C TYR A 97 -7.00 -8.77 2.20
N ASN A 98 -7.71 -8.59 1.09
CA ASN A 98 -8.79 -9.48 0.69
C ASN A 98 -8.30 -10.37 -0.44
N ILE A 99 -8.29 -11.68 -0.20
CA ILE A 99 -7.86 -12.69 -1.17
C ILE A 99 -9.08 -13.47 -1.62
N THR A 100 -9.30 -13.50 -2.93
CA THR A 100 -10.38 -14.26 -3.55
C THR A 100 -9.75 -15.22 -4.53
N TYR A 101 -10.15 -16.49 -4.43
CA TYR A 101 -9.79 -17.55 -5.37
C TYR A 101 -10.95 -17.72 -6.35
N GLN A 102 -10.64 -17.99 -7.61
CA GLN A 102 -11.60 -18.28 -8.67
C GLN A 102 -11.40 -19.72 -9.14
#